data_AF-A0A383DL75-F1
#
_entry.id   AF-A0A383DL75-F1
#
_cell.length_a   1.000
_cell.length_b   1.000
_cell.length_c   1.000
_cell.angle_alpha   90.00
_cell.angle_beta   90.00
_cell.angle_gamma   90.00
#
_symmetry.space_group_name_H-M   'P 1'
#
loop_
_entity.id
_entity.type
_entity.pdbx_description
1 polymer ?
#
loop_
_entity_poly.entity_id
_entity_poly.type
_entity_poly.pdbx_seq_one_letter_code
_entity_poly.pdbx_strand_id
1 'polypeptide(L)'
;MFKHCITLLSLGTLLVGQPREINFGGGPHQREHSTGLKCISEEERSFVREHRIEIDHESMRDTVLFQDPMGNGGMMNLNDSVRHHIWNFVDQNSAVGWILDYNCSFVTYDGHQGTDVVIGGFYYMDEMETPIVAAAPGIVTYSHDGEFDRRTSWINGAVANGVIVSHSDGTS
;
A
#
# COMPACT_ATOMS: atom_id res chain seq x y z
N MET A 1 -53.38 -49.74 17.81
CA MET A 1 -52.05 -49.59 18.45
C MET A 1 -51.24 -48.60 17.63
N PHE A 2 -51.19 -47.34 18.08
CA PHE A 2 -50.45 -46.26 17.39
C PHE A 2 -48.94 -46.41 17.68
N LYS A 3 -48.12 -46.53 16.64
CA LYS A 3 -46.67 -46.38 16.74
C LYS A 3 -46.33 -44.95 16.31
N HIS A 4 -45.92 -44.11 17.25
CA HIS A 4 -45.37 -42.78 16.95
C HIS A 4 -43.90 -42.96 16.55
N CYS A 5 -43.60 -42.74 15.27
CA CYS A 5 -42.22 -42.55 14.81
C CYS A 5 -41.89 -41.07 14.97
N ILE A 6 -40.95 -40.77 15.86
CA ILE A 6 -40.36 -39.43 15.99
C ILE A 6 -39.24 -39.33 14.97
N THR A 7 -39.41 -38.49 13.96
CA THR A 7 -38.38 -38.19 12.96
C THR A 7 -37.54 -37.02 13.46
N LEU A 8 -36.30 -37.28 13.87
CA LEU A 8 -35.32 -36.24 14.20
C LEU A 8 -34.65 -35.74 12.91
N LEU A 9 -34.93 -34.49 12.55
CA LEU A 9 -34.25 -33.76 11.47
C LEU A 9 -33.09 -32.96 12.09
N SER A 10 -31.86 -33.41 11.88
CA SER A 10 -30.66 -32.63 12.20
C SER A 10 -30.28 -31.77 10.99
N LEU A 11 -30.45 -30.46 11.10
CA LEU A 11 -29.95 -29.51 10.10
C LEU A 11 -28.47 -29.23 10.42
N GLY A 12 -27.56 -29.87 9.69
CA GLY A 12 -26.13 -29.55 9.74
C GLY A 12 -25.83 -28.39 8.80
N THR A 13 -25.65 -27.19 9.34
CA THR A 13 -25.08 -26.06 8.58
C THR A 13 -23.57 -26.23 8.51
N LEU A 14 -23.07 -26.66 7.34
CA LEU A 14 -21.66 -26.50 6.97
C LEU A 14 -21.43 -25.05 6.56
N LEU A 15 -20.88 -24.24 7.47
CA LEU A 15 -20.26 -22.96 7.09
C LEU A 15 -18.97 -23.29 6.34
N VAL A 16 -19.06 -23.42 5.03
CA VAL A 16 -17.87 -23.43 4.15
C VAL A 16 -17.47 -21.98 3.94
N GLY A 17 -16.74 -21.41 4.90
CA GLY A 17 -15.93 -20.23 4.62
C GLY A 17 -14.73 -20.72 3.80
N GLN A 18 -14.74 -20.54 2.48
CA GLN A 18 -13.50 -20.67 1.73
C GLN A 18 -12.61 -19.49 2.15
N PRO A 19 -11.44 -19.71 2.75
CA PRO A 19 -10.45 -18.65 2.82
C PRO A 19 -10.16 -18.26 1.37
N ARG A 20 -10.59 -17.06 0.97
CA ARG A 20 -10.09 -16.47 -0.26
C ARG A 20 -8.66 -16.08 0.07
N GLU A 21 -7.70 -16.84 -0.44
CA GLU A 21 -6.32 -16.36 -0.54
C GLU A 21 -6.37 -15.15 -1.49
N ILE A 22 -6.44 -13.96 -0.91
CA ILE A 22 -6.29 -12.71 -1.63
C ILE A 22 -4.79 -12.49 -1.72
N ASN A 23 -4.21 -12.71 -2.90
CA ASN A 23 -2.86 -12.25 -3.17
C ASN A 23 -2.88 -10.73 -3.15
N PHE A 24 -2.26 -10.14 -2.13
CA PHE A 24 -2.02 -8.72 -2.08
C PHE A 24 -0.96 -8.35 -3.11
N GLY A 25 -1.37 -7.65 -4.16
CA GLY A 25 -0.51 -6.65 -4.81
C GLY A 25 -0.82 -5.28 -4.20
N GLY A 26 -0.01 -4.25 -4.52
CA GLY A 26 -0.41 -2.86 -4.27
C GLY A 26 -1.88 -2.70 -4.68
N GLY A 27 -2.73 -2.22 -3.76
CA GLY A 27 -4.16 -2.53 -3.75
C GLY A 27 -4.90 -2.26 -5.06
N PRO A 28 -6.06 -2.92 -5.29
CA PRO A 28 -6.84 -2.76 -6.51
C PRO A 28 -7.53 -1.40 -6.50
N HIS A 29 -6.86 -0.34 -6.93
CA HIS A 29 -7.54 0.89 -7.29
C HIS A 29 -8.11 0.72 -8.70
N GLN A 30 -9.43 0.80 -8.85
CA GLN A 30 -10.04 0.99 -10.16
C GLN A 30 -9.56 2.32 -10.70
N ARG A 31 -8.57 2.29 -11.58
CA ARG A 31 -8.10 3.49 -12.23
C ARG A 31 -9.16 3.97 -13.19
N GLU A 32 -9.79 5.09 -12.85
CA GLU A 32 -10.25 5.98 -13.92
C GLU A 32 -9.01 6.34 -14.74
N HIS A 33 -9.09 6.16 -16.05
CA HIS A 33 -7.98 6.47 -16.94
C HIS A 33 -7.49 7.89 -16.67
N SER A 34 -6.24 8.07 -16.26
CA SER A 34 -5.57 9.36 -16.35
C SER A 34 -5.21 9.62 -17.82
N THR A 35 -6.24 9.72 -18.67
CA THR A 35 -6.09 10.28 -20.01
C THR A 35 -5.59 11.70 -19.85
N GLY A 36 -4.28 11.91 -20.01
CA GLY A 36 -3.69 13.25 -20.07
C GLY A 36 -2.70 13.63 -18.98
N LEU A 37 -2.04 12.68 -18.29
CA LEU A 37 -0.89 13.03 -17.46
C LEU A 37 0.24 13.57 -18.36
N LYS A 38 0.29 14.90 -18.51
CA LYS A 38 1.24 15.59 -19.38
C LYS A 38 2.50 15.89 -18.58
N CYS A 39 3.50 15.04 -18.76
CA CYS A 39 4.82 15.28 -18.21
C CYS A 39 5.47 16.50 -18.85
N ILE A 40 6.15 17.29 -18.03
CA ILE A 40 7.03 18.37 -18.49
C ILE A 40 8.27 17.75 -19.16
N SER A 41 8.88 18.48 -20.09
CA SER A 41 10.12 18.06 -20.72
C SER A 41 11.29 18.08 -19.72
N GLU A 42 12.42 17.44 -20.07
CA GLU A 42 13.59 17.44 -19.19
C GLU A 42 14.23 18.85 -19.11
N GLU A 43 14.08 19.67 -20.15
CA GLU A 43 14.46 21.08 -20.15
C GLU A 43 13.59 21.88 -19.17
N GLU A 44 12.26 21.73 -19.24
CA GLU A 44 11.33 22.37 -18.29
C GLU A 44 11.60 21.92 -16.86
N ARG A 45 11.87 20.62 -16.66
CA ARG A 45 12.22 20.07 -15.34
C ARG A 45 13.53 20.64 -14.80
N SER A 46 14.54 20.77 -15.65
CA SER A 46 15.82 21.38 -15.27
C SER A 46 15.64 22.85 -14.89
N PHE A 47 14.85 23.58 -15.68
CA PHE A 47 14.50 24.96 -15.39
C PHE A 47 13.81 25.08 -14.02
N VAL A 48 12.81 24.25 -13.73
CA VAL A 48 12.14 24.24 -12.42
C VAL A 48 13.11 23.89 -11.29
N ARG A 49 14.00 22.90 -11.45
CA ARG A 49 14.98 22.54 -10.40
C ARG A 49 15.97 23.67 -10.09
N GLU A 50 16.38 24.44 -11.10
CA GLU A 50 17.31 25.55 -10.93
C GLU A 50 16.63 26.80 -10.34
N HIS A 51 15.34 27.00 -10.63
CA HIS A 51 14.61 28.22 -10.27
C HIS A 51 13.61 28.03 -9.12
N ARG A 52 13.47 26.81 -8.58
CA ARG A 52 12.59 26.57 -7.43
C ARG A 52 13.15 27.26 -6.18
N ILE A 53 12.24 27.77 -5.37
CA ILE A 53 12.56 28.28 -4.04
C ILE A 53 12.86 27.06 -3.15
N GLU A 54 14.02 27.05 -2.50
CA GLU A 54 14.31 26.09 -1.44
C GLU A 54 13.51 26.48 -0.19
N ILE A 55 12.61 25.61 0.23
CA ILE A 55 11.82 25.78 1.45
C ILE A 55 12.53 25.02 2.56
N ASP A 56 12.86 25.73 3.64
CA ASP A 56 13.32 25.09 4.87
C ASP A 56 12.12 24.44 5.58
N HIS A 57 12.20 23.13 5.74
CA HIS A 57 11.13 22.31 6.27
C HIS A 57 11.18 22.15 7.81
N GLU A 58 12.12 22.81 8.52
CA GLU A 58 12.29 22.70 9.98
C GLU A 58 11.02 23.00 10.82
N SER A 59 10.03 23.71 10.28
CA SER A 59 8.83 24.18 11.02
C SER A 59 7.48 23.83 10.37
N MET A 60 7.36 22.75 9.59
CA MET A 60 6.08 22.35 9.00
C MET A 60 5.07 21.82 10.04
N ARG A 61 4.49 22.71 10.85
CA ARG A 61 3.30 22.43 11.67
C ARG A 61 1.99 22.57 10.89
N ASP A 62 2.01 23.19 9.71
CA ASP A 62 0.80 23.71 9.05
C ASP A 62 0.57 23.18 7.63
N THR A 63 1.45 22.30 7.15
CA THR A 63 1.16 21.53 5.93
C THR A 63 0.49 20.25 6.38
N VAL A 64 -0.65 19.91 5.78
CA VAL A 64 -1.21 18.55 5.86
C VAL A 64 -0.20 17.66 5.16
N LEU A 65 0.82 17.24 5.90
CA LEU A 65 1.66 16.12 5.53
C LEU A 65 0.68 14.96 5.35
N PHE A 66 0.77 14.24 4.22
CA PHE A 66 0.15 12.92 4.13
C PHE A 66 0.44 12.22 5.45
N GLN A 67 -0.61 11.84 6.19
CA GLN A 67 -0.45 11.13 7.45
C GLN A 67 0.41 9.92 7.14
N ASP A 68 1.61 9.91 7.71
CA ASP A 68 2.59 8.89 7.42
C ASP A 68 2.08 7.56 7.99
N PRO A 69 1.83 6.54 7.15
CA PRO A 69 1.49 5.22 7.64
C PRO A 69 2.67 4.52 8.32
N MET A 70 3.88 5.09 8.28
CA MET A 70 5.03 4.61 9.01
C MET A 70 5.25 5.50 10.23
N GLY A 71 5.33 4.94 11.43
CA GLY A 71 5.67 5.73 12.62
C GLY A 71 7.08 6.34 12.50
N ASN A 72 7.39 7.29 13.38
CA ASN A 72 8.78 7.71 13.67
C ASN A 72 9.53 8.47 12.55
N GLY A 73 8.88 9.30 11.72
CA GLY A 73 9.65 10.29 10.93
C GLY A 73 9.03 10.91 9.68
N GLY A 74 7.89 10.44 9.16
CA GLY A 74 7.36 10.91 7.87
C GLY A 74 7.83 10.05 6.69
N MET A 75 6.99 9.79 5.68
CA MET A 75 7.38 9.07 4.44
C MET A 75 8.57 9.70 3.72
N MET A 76 8.80 10.99 3.98
CA MET A 76 9.89 11.76 3.42
C MET A 76 11.09 11.60 4.34
N ASN A 77 12.15 10.96 3.83
CA ASN A 77 13.43 10.90 4.51
C ASN A 77 14.03 12.32 4.59
N LEU A 78 13.76 13.02 5.69
CA LEU A 78 14.26 14.38 5.95
C LEU A 78 15.64 14.37 6.64
N ASN A 79 16.14 13.20 7.05
CA ASN A 79 17.49 13.03 7.61
C ASN A 79 17.94 11.57 7.55
N ASP A 80 19.25 11.33 7.52
CA ASP A 80 19.89 10.00 7.51
C ASP A 80 19.51 9.10 8.72
N SER A 81 18.76 9.62 9.70
CA SER A 81 18.26 8.84 10.84
C SER A 81 16.92 8.15 10.54
N VAL A 82 16.21 8.55 9.49
CA VAL A 82 14.98 7.90 9.03
C VAL A 82 15.35 6.68 8.19
N ARG A 83 15.06 5.49 8.73
CA ARG A 83 15.43 4.20 8.15
C ARG A 83 14.26 3.60 7.38
N HIS A 84 13.62 4.39 6.55
CA HIS A 84 12.65 3.92 5.56
C HIS A 84 12.72 4.79 4.31
N HIS A 85 12.28 4.23 3.19
CA HIS A 85 12.23 4.94 1.91
C HIS A 85 11.18 4.35 0.99
N ILE A 86 10.74 5.15 0.04
CA ILE A 86 9.85 4.69 -1.02
C ILE A 86 10.68 3.92 -2.05
N TRP A 87 10.24 2.72 -2.40
CA TRP A 87 10.91 1.84 -3.37
C TRP A 87 10.28 1.94 -4.76
N ASN A 88 8.95 1.94 -4.84
CA ASN A 88 8.20 2.13 -6.09
C ASN A 88 6.97 2.98 -5.84
N PHE A 89 6.61 3.80 -6.82
CA PHE A 89 5.34 4.51 -6.86
C PHE A 89 4.30 3.77 -7.71
N VAL A 90 3.06 4.23 -7.66
CA VAL A 90 1.98 3.80 -8.56
C VAL A 90 2.37 4.09 -10.02
N ASP A 91 2.26 3.09 -10.89
CA ASP A 91 2.60 3.20 -12.31
C ASP A 91 1.51 3.92 -13.10
N GLN A 92 1.57 5.24 -13.23
CA GLN A 92 0.60 6.09 -13.94
C GLN A 92 0.36 5.71 -15.42
N ASN A 93 1.19 4.85 -16.03
CA ASN A 93 0.97 4.39 -17.38
C ASN A 93 0.12 3.10 -17.39
N SER A 94 -0.95 3.06 -18.16
CA SER A 94 -1.80 1.87 -18.30
C SER A 94 -1.44 1.00 -19.50
N ALA A 95 -0.50 1.44 -20.34
CA ALA A 95 -0.04 0.66 -21.48
C ALA A 95 0.99 -0.39 -21.03
N VAL A 96 0.66 -1.66 -21.22
CA VAL A 96 1.52 -2.80 -20.88
C VAL A 96 2.94 -2.61 -21.42
N GLY A 97 3.92 -2.82 -20.55
CA GLY A 97 5.35 -2.69 -20.83
C GLY A 97 5.88 -1.25 -20.79
N TRP A 98 5.04 -0.26 -20.48
CA TRP A 98 5.43 1.12 -20.29
C TRP A 98 5.17 1.53 -18.85
N ILE A 99 6.13 2.25 -18.27
CA ILE A 99 6.07 2.65 -16.87
C ILE A 99 6.20 4.16 -16.73
N LEU A 100 5.48 4.74 -15.77
CA LEU A 100 5.58 6.17 -15.45
C LEU A 100 5.17 6.40 -14.00
N ASP A 101 6.01 7.02 -13.18
CA ASP A 101 5.60 7.43 -11.83
C ASP A 101 4.93 8.82 -11.81
N TYR A 102 4.35 9.20 -10.65
CA TYR A 102 3.68 10.49 -10.45
C TYR A 102 4.58 11.72 -10.67
N ASN A 103 5.91 11.55 -10.57
CA ASN A 103 6.91 12.58 -10.77
C ASN A 103 7.43 12.57 -12.22
N CYS A 104 6.76 11.86 -13.13
CA CYS A 104 7.17 11.68 -14.52
C CYS A 104 8.56 11.04 -14.68
N SER A 105 8.91 10.15 -13.77
CA SER A 105 10.13 9.33 -13.79
C SER A 105 9.76 7.85 -13.94
N PHE A 106 10.69 6.94 -13.63
CA PHE A 106 10.58 5.50 -13.85
C PHE A 106 10.77 4.69 -12.57
N VAL A 107 10.47 5.26 -11.40
CA VAL A 107 10.57 4.59 -10.09
C VAL A 107 9.27 3.82 -9.82
N THR A 108 9.03 2.80 -10.64
CA THR A 108 7.86 1.92 -10.60
C THR A 108 8.10 0.67 -11.47
N TYR A 109 7.11 -0.22 -11.58
CA TYR A 109 7.12 -1.36 -12.50
C TYR A 109 5.76 -1.52 -13.19
N ASP A 110 5.76 -2.22 -14.34
CA ASP A 110 4.59 -2.36 -15.22
C ASP A 110 3.38 -2.91 -14.46
N GLY A 111 2.30 -2.12 -14.44
CA GLY A 111 1.05 -2.48 -13.78
C GLY A 111 1.06 -2.29 -12.25
N HIS A 112 2.03 -1.59 -11.68
CA HIS A 112 2.07 -1.35 -10.23
C HIS A 112 0.90 -0.46 -9.78
N GLN A 113 0.09 -0.92 -8.82
CA GLN A 113 -1.11 -0.21 -8.36
C GLN A 113 -0.98 0.42 -6.97
N GLY A 114 0.17 0.25 -6.29
CA GLY A 114 0.42 0.78 -4.96
C GLY A 114 1.68 1.64 -4.87
N THR A 115 2.01 2.08 -3.66
CA THR A 115 3.31 2.66 -3.33
C THR A 115 4.01 1.71 -2.38
N ASP A 116 5.20 1.24 -2.76
CA ASP A 116 6.00 0.36 -1.94
C ASP A 116 6.86 1.20 -1.00
N VAL A 117 6.74 0.97 0.31
CA VAL A 117 7.58 1.63 1.32
C VAL A 117 8.35 0.59 2.11
N VAL A 118 9.66 0.79 2.22
CA VAL A 118 10.60 -0.17 2.79
C VAL A 118 10.89 0.19 4.24
N ILE A 119 10.74 -0.78 5.14
CA ILE A 119 11.35 -0.73 6.48
C ILE A 119 12.85 -1.01 6.32
N GLY A 120 13.72 -0.18 6.89
CA GLY A 120 15.17 -0.17 6.65
C GLY A 120 15.96 -1.33 7.27
N GLY A 121 15.31 -2.46 7.52
CA GLY A 121 15.92 -3.70 7.98
C GLY A 121 15.05 -4.48 8.97
N PHE A 122 15.35 -5.77 9.10
CA PHE A 122 14.59 -6.67 9.98
C PHE A 122 14.66 -6.28 11.45
N TYR A 123 15.77 -5.66 11.91
CA TYR A 123 15.87 -5.17 13.29
C TYR A 123 14.74 -4.18 13.63
N TYR A 124 14.44 -3.20 12.78
CA TYR A 124 13.37 -2.21 13.05
C TYR A 124 11.98 -2.81 12.98
N MET A 125 11.81 -3.83 12.16
CA MET A 125 10.58 -4.61 12.07
C MET A 125 10.35 -5.42 13.36
N ASP A 126 11.39 -6.12 13.83
CA ASP A 126 11.32 -7.00 15.01
C ASP A 126 11.14 -6.23 16.31
N GLU A 127 11.86 -5.12 16.47
CA GLU A 127 11.82 -4.28 17.67
C GLU A 127 10.67 -3.26 17.64
N MET A 128 9.85 -3.27 16.59
CA MET A 128 8.73 -2.34 16.39
C MET A 128 9.17 -0.86 16.44
N GLU A 129 10.40 -0.57 16.00
CA GLU A 129 10.94 0.80 15.93
C GLU A 129 10.33 1.60 14.75
N THR A 130 9.70 0.92 13.79
CA THR A 130 8.96 1.52 12.67
C THR A 130 7.58 0.87 12.53
N PRO A 131 6.62 1.23 13.40
CA PRO A 131 5.29 0.64 13.37
C PRO A 131 4.54 1.07 12.11
N ILE A 132 3.80 0.14 11.49
CA ILE A 132 2.88 0.44 10.39
C ILE A 132 1.52 0.78 11.00
N VAL A 133 0.99 1.96 10.66
CA VAL A 133 -0.28 2.51 11.13
C VAL A 133 -1.20 2.84 9.94
N ALA A 134 -2.49 2.97 10.21
CA ALA A 134 -3.44 3.40 9.19
C ALA A 134 -3.15 4.85 8.77
N ALA A 135 -2.96 5.08 7.46
CA ALA A 135 -2.68 6.40 6.91
C ALA A 135 -3.86 7.38 7.00
N ALA A 136 -5.07 6.85 7.20
CA ALA A 136 -6.29 7.64 7.31
C ALA A 136 -7.34 6.92 8.20
N PRO A 137 -8.31 7.65 8.77
CA PRO A 137 -9.40 7.04 9.53
C PRO A 137 -10.20 6.04 8.70
N GLY A 138 -10.46 4.86 9.26
CA GLY A 138 -11.24 3.83 8.61
C GLY A 138 -11.50 2.62 9.50
N ILE A 139 -12.13 1.60 8.94
CA ILE A 139 -12.48 0.36 9.62
C ILE A 139 -11.70 -0.77 8.96
N VAL A 140 -10.98 -1.57 9.75
CA VAL A 140 -10.35 -2.79 9.25
C VAL A 140 -11.45 -3.77 8.81
N THR A 141 -11.48 -4.10 7.52
CA THR A 141 -12.46 -5.01 6.91
C THR A 141 -11.87 -6.35 6.50
N TYR A 142 -10.55 -6.46 6.45
CA TYR A 142 -9.82 -7.70 6.21
C TYR A 142 -8.45 -7.66 6.88
N SER A 143 -7.99 -8.81 7.35
CA SER A 143 -6.62 -9.01 7.84
C SER A 143 -6.15 -10.42 7.50
N HIS A 144 -4.91 -10.55 7.06
CA HIS A 144 -4.21 -11.81 6.83
C HIS A 144 -2.82 -11.72 7.46
N ASP A 145 -2.44 -12.78 8.15
CA ASP A 145 -1.15 -12.94 8.82
C ASP A 145 -0.69 -14.41 8.70
N GLY A 146 0.60 -14.67 8.89
CA GLY A 146 1.23 -15.99 8.84
C GLY A 146 2.21 -16.20 7.69
N GLU A 147 2.34 -15.24 6.78
CA GLU A 147 3.36 -15.26 5.73
C GLU A 147 4.75 -14.91 6.27
N PHE A 148 5.78 -15.43 5.61
CA PHE A 148 7.16 -15.17 6.01
C PHE A 148 7.62 -13.76 5.60
N ASP A 149 7.92 -12.90 6.59
CA ASP A 149 8.27 -11.47 6.42
C ASP A 149 9.75 -11.20 6.14
N ARG A 150 10.64 -12.19 6.24
CA ARG A 150 12.10 -11.99 6.13
C ARG A 150 12.70 -12.45 4.82
N ARG A 151 11.97 -12.27 3.72
CA ARG A 151 12.48 -12.58 2.37
C ARG A 151 13.57 -11.57 1.99
N THR A 152 14.68 -12.08 1.49
CA THR A 152 15.81 -11.26 0.98
C THR A 152 15.89 -11.28 -0.54
N SER A 153 14.97 -11.99 -1.19
CA SER A 153 14.86 -12.08 -2.64
C SER A 153 13.39 -12.07 -3.06
N TRP A 154 13.15 -11.55 -4.26
CA TRP A 154 11.83 -11.53 -4.85
C TRP A 154 11.34 -12.93 -5.21
N ILE A 155 10.09 -13.22 -4.88
CA ILE A 155 9.41 -14.47 -5.24
C ILE A 155 8.10 -14.10 -5.93
N ASN A 156 8.02 -14.35 -7.24
CA ASN A 156 6.81 -14.10 -8.00
C ASN A 156 5.64 -14.92 -7.44
N GLY A 157 4.50 -14.26 -7.21
CA GLY A 157 3.30 -14.91 -6.68
C GLY A 157 3.34 -15.23 -5.20
N ALA A 158 4.29 -14.65 -4.45
CA ALA A 158 4.25 -14.69 -3.00
C ALA A 158 2.94 -14.10 -2.46
N VAL A 159 2.33 -14.78 -1.48
CA VAL A 159 1.28 -14.18 -0.64
C VAL A 159 1.97 -13.28 0.40
N ALA A 160 1.37 -12.11 0.67
CA ALA A 160 1.84 -11.18 1.69
C ALA A 160 0.91 -11.17 2.89
N ASN A 161 1.44 -10.82 4.06
CA ASN A 161 0.63 -10.36 5.18
C ASN A 161 -0.01 -9.02 4.81
N GLY A 162 -1.22 -8.74 5.30
CA GLY A 162 -1.91 -7.52 4.89
C GLY A 162 -3.19 -7.22 5.64
N VAL A 163 -3.56 -5.95 5.62
CA VAL A 163 -4.78 -5.41 6.21
C VAL A 163 -5.46 -4.53 5.16
N ILE A 164 -6.78 -4.60 5.07
CA ILE A 164 -7.59 -3.70 4.23
C ILE A 164 -8.43 -2.81 5.15
N VAL A 165 -8.38 -1.51 4.90
CA VAL A 165 -9.07 -0.50 5.70
C VAL A 165 -10.11 0.19 4.83
N SER A 166 -11.38 0.03 5.16
CA SER A 166 -12.46 0.74 4.47
C SER A 166 -12.65 2.15 5.04
N HIS A 167 -12.70 3.13 4.13
CA HIS A 167 -12.91 4.54 4.45
C HIS A 167 -14.37 4.96 4.25
N SER A 168 -14.74 6.11 4.82
CA SER A 168 -16.14 6.60 4.82
C SER A 168 -16.67 6.98 3.43
N ASP A 169 -15.79 7.22 2.46
CA ASP A 169 -16.13 7.49 1.06
C ASP A 169 -16.34 6.21 0.23
N GLY A 170 -16.22 5.03 0.85
CA GLY A 170 -16.37 3.72 0.21
C GLY A 170 -15.09 3.18 -0.43
N THR A 171 -13.96 3.89 -0.32
CA THR A 171 -12.65 3.37 -0.76
C THR A 171 -12.10 2.36 0.26
N SER A 172 -11.11 1.57 -0.17
CA SER A 172 -10.43 0.53 0.64
C SER A 172 -9.00 0.33 0.19
#